data_AF-A0A6G6SF21-F1
#
_entry.id   AF-A0A6G6SF21-F1
#
_cell.length_a   1.000
_cell.length_b   1.000
_cell.length_c   1.000
_cell.angle_alpha   90.00
_cell.angle_beta   90.00
_cell.angle_gamma   90.00
#
_symmetry.space_group_name_H-M   'P 1'
#
loop_
_entity.id
_entity.type
_entity.pdbx_description
1 polymer ?
#
loop_
_entity_poly.entity_id
_entity_poly.type
_entity_poly.pdbx_seq_one_letter_code
_entity_poly.pdbx_strand_id
1 'polypeptide(L)'
;MLPFEHDTLFLQPWDGELDEIISVKLKNKPALYLSWWNELFSSQKVDEVISVEPYDQNYYRFFYFLRLLPNILSINRNESFYSKNLVSTYIISQLKATLSFLGEEKENIYKTELINYLFYDMGFADFYYHYFIVKDNQLYFRYSDDKIMRVDLLINLTHDLVYQYRKKNSHKDLNIIKNQQMEIIKFLLEEDESVIFTLEDHCLLYLSPEKFIKTYQCDTDKIFKLLVSCLSKDQSALNLFVSKMIIMNYNYYILKNNPDEILKLKAFCKRDNLQFFLLLKSIIDLHFFIRKEDFKELHLEYFLSKIN
;
A
#
# COMPACT_ATOMS: atom_id res chain seq x y z
N MET A 1 0.26 16.04 -1.25
CA MET A 1 0.15 16.88 -0.03
C MET A 1 0.08 15.91 1.14
N LEU A 2 0.94 16.02 2.16
CA LEU A 2 0.82 15.13 3.33
C LEU A 2 -0.44 15.52 4.12
N PRO A 3 -1.23 14.57 4.64
CA PRO A 3 -2.54 14.85 5.24
C PRO A 3 -2.47 15.45 6.66
N PHE A 4 -1.35 16.08 7.04
CA PHE A 4 -1.08 16.49 8.42
C PHE A 4 -0.69 17.97 8.51
N GLU A 5 -1.01 18.61 9.65
CA GLU A 5 -0.46 19.92 9.98
C GLU A 5 1.07 19.85 10.03
N HIS A 6 1.73 20.58 9.12
CA HIS A 6 3.19 20.64 8.98
C HIS A 6 3.92 21.06 10.26
N ASP A 7 3.21 21.66 11.23
CA ASP A 7 3.79 22.10 12.50
C ASP A 7 4.06 20.93 13.48
N THR A 8 3.39 19.78 13.30
CA THR A 8 3.49 18.61 14.20
C THR A 8 4.17 17.42 13.54
N LEU A 9 3.83 17.09 12.29
CA LEU A 9 4.47 16.01 11.53
C LEU A 9 5.26 16.59 10.35
N PHE A 10 6.47 16.09 10.17
CA PHE A 10 7.33 16.52 9.08
C PHE A 10 8.28 15.41 8.65
N LEU A 11 8.72 15.48 7.39
CA LEU A 11 9.74 14.60 6.86
C LEU A 11 11.11 15.10 7.29
N GLN A 12 11.89 14.23 7.94
CA GLN A 12 13.25 14.50 8.34
C GLN A 12 14.21 13.62 7.53
N PRO A 13 15.32 14.16 7.00
CA PRO A 13 16.38 13.34 6.42
C PRO A 13 16.90 12.34 7.44
N TRP A 14 17.09 11.11 7.01
CA TRP A 14 17.78 10.09 7.78
C TRP A 14 19.30 10.24 7.58
N ASP A 15 20.05 10.30 8.68
CA ASP A 15 21.47 10.63 8.69
C ASP A 15 22.29 9.79 7.69
N GLY A 16 22.71 10.43 6.59
CA GLY A 16 23.60 9.86 5.57
C GLY A 16 22.91 9.18 4.38
N GLU A 17 21.58 9.12 4.34
CA GLU A 17 20.81 8.48 3.26
C GLU A 17 19.91 9.48 2.51
N LEU A 18 19.47 9.11 1.29
CA LEU A 18 18.48 9.86 0.51
C LEU A 18 17.04 9.61 1.02
N ASP A 19 16.91 9.22 2.28
CA ASP A 19 15.70 8.73 2.91
C ASP A 19 15.06 9.83 3.76
N GLU A 20 13.76 9.99 3.62
CA GLU A 20 12.96 10.91 4.43
C GLU A 20 11.98 10.10 5.29
N ILE A 21 12.14 10.23 6.60
CA ILE A 21 11.33 9.51 7.59
C ILE A 21 10.40 10.47 8.30
N ILE A 22 9.15 10.02 8.49
CA ILE A 22 8.14 10.80 9.19
C ILE A 22 8.50 10.95 10.68
N SER A 23 8.61 12.21 11.08
CA SER A 23 9.03 12.62 12.41
C SER A 23 7.95 13.49 13.06
N VAL A 24 7.88 13.43 14.38
CA VAL A 24 6.93 14.20 15.18
C VAL A 24 7.67 15.21 16.06
N LYS A 25 7.18 16.45 16.03
CA LYS A 25 7.66 17.52 16.91
C LYS A 25 7.01 17.38 18.28
N LEU A 26 7.83 17.10 19.29
CA LEU A 26 7.40 17.04 20.68
C LEU A 26 7.79 18.32 21.43
N LYS A 27 6.96 18.76 22.38
CA LYS A 27 7.20 20.03 23.08
C LYS A 27 8.45 19.92 23.96
N ASN A 28 9.39 20.86 23.80
CA ASN A 28 10.64 20.96 24.57
C ASN A 28 11.53 19.70 24.49
N LYS A 29 11.47 18.97 23.37
CA LYS A 29 12.30 17.79 23.10
C LYS A 29 12.80 17.83 21.66
N PRO A 30 13.90 17.12 21.34
CA PRO A 30 14.22 16.79 19.96
C PRO A 30 13.04 16.12 19.26
N ALA A 31 12.98 16.28 17.95
CA ALA A 31 12.02 15.53 17.15
C ALA A 31 12.25 14.02 17.31
N LEU A 32 11.17 13.26 17.26
CA LEU A 32 11.19 11.81 17.38
C LEU A 32 10.71 11.19 16.06
N TYR A 33 11.39 10.15 15.58
CA TYR A 33 10.83 9.34 14.49
C TYR A 33 9.53 8.70 14.97
N LEU A 34 8.44 8.85 14.22
CA LEU A 34 7.12 8.40 14.70
C LEU A 34 7.10 6.87 14.92
N SER A 35 7.91 6.11 14.18
CA SER A 35 8.11 4.67 14.35
C SER A 35 8.82 4.29 15.66
N TRP A 36 9.49 5.24 16.32
CA TRP A 36 10.25 5.07 17.56
C TRP A 36 9.50 5.61 18.79
N TRP A 37 8.18 5.76 18.69
CA TRP A 37 7.34 6.22 19.80
C TRP A 37 7.46 5.36 21.08
N ASN A 38 7.95 4.12 20.97
CA ASN A 38 8.25 3.25 22.11
C ASN A 38 9.33 3.81 23.05
N GLU A 39 10.21 4.71 22.58
CA GLU A 39 11.18 5.42 23.43
C GLU A 39 10.51 6.33 24.47
N LEU A 40 9.24 6.67 24.26
CA LEU A 40 8.48 7.49 25.19
C LEU A 40 8.05 6.74 26.45
N PHE A 41 8.21 5.41 26.55
CA PHE A 41 7.82 4.61 27.72
C PHE A 41 8.73 3.40 27.94
N SER A 42 8.47 2.63 29.01
CA SER A 42 9.20 1.38 29.25
C SER A 42 8.61 0.28 28.36
N SER A 43 9.13 0.14 27.14
CA SER A 43 8.63 -0.86 26.18
C SER A 43 8.70 -2.27 26.75
N GLN A 44 9.79 -2.62 27.45
CA GLN A 44 9.94 -3.92 28.11
C GLN A 44 8.75 -4.27 29.03
N LYS A 45 8.27 -3.31 29.84
CA LYS A 45 7.13 -3.55 30.74
C LYS A 45 5.82 -3.73 29.98
N VAL A 46 5.66 -3.04 28.85
CA VAL A 46 4.50 -3.21 27.98
C VAL A 46 4.58 -4.57 27.29
N ASP A 47 5.77 -4.95 26.79
CA ASP A 47 6.06 -6.23 26.16
C ASP A 47 5.75 -7.40 27.12
N GLU A 48 6.17 -7.29 28.39
CA GLU A 48 5.86 -8.27 29.45
C GLU A 48 4.34 -8.45 29.67
N VAL A 49 3.55 -7.39 29.50
CA VAL A 49 2.09 -7.43 29.70
C VAL A 49 1.34 -7.92 28.47
N ILE A 50 1.78 -7.53 27.27
CA ILE A 50 1.14 -7.98 26.03
C ILE A 50 1.47 -9.44 25.70
N SER A 51 2.50 -10.01 26.33
CA SER A 51 2.93 -11.41 26.15
C SER A 51 2.23 -12.39 27.11
N VAL A 52 1.22 -11.95 27.86
CA VAL A 52 0.45 -12.81 28.78
C VAL A 52 -1.04 -12.69 28.49
N GLU A 53 -1.83 -13.72 28.84
CA GLU A 53 -3.29 -13.67 28.68
C GLU A 53 -3.90 -12.45 29.40
N PRO A 54 -4.90 -11.77 28.80
CA PRO A 54 -5.60 -12.09 27.56
C PRO A 54 -4.93 -11.53 26.27
N TYR A 55 -3.75 -10.92 26.39
CA TYR A 55 -3.05 -10.24 25.29
C TYR A 55 -2.15 -11.15 24.46
N ASP A 56 -1.79 -12.35 24.95
CA ASP A 56 -0.94 -13.37 24.29
C ASP A 56 -1.47 -13.89 22.93
N GLN A 57 -2.59 -13.34 22.45
CA GLN A 57 -3.09 -13.55 21.10
C GLN A 57 -2.32 -12.62 20.13
N ASN A 58 -2.79 -12.37 18.90
CA ASN A 58 -2.07 -11.54 17.90
C ASN A 58 -1.87 -10.05 18.31
N TYR A 59 -2.11 -9.68 19.57
CA TYR A 59 -1.91 -8.33 20.10
C TYR A 59 -0.46 -7.87 20.04
N TYR A 60 0.52 -8.75 20.29
CA TYR A 60 1.93 -8.40 20.14
C TYR A 60 2.27 -8.00 18.69
N ARG A 61 1.63 -8.67 17.70
CA ARG A 61 1.70 -8.27 16.29
C ARG A 61 1.10 -6.88 16.14
N PHE A 62 -0.08 -6.62 16.69
CA PHE A 62 -0.66 -5.27 16.61
C PHE A 62 0.25 -4.18 17.20
N PHE A 63 0.93 -4.45 18.32
CA PHE A 63 1.88 -3.50 18.86
C PHE A 63 3.07 -3.26 17.91
N TYR A 64 3.58 -4.31 17.27
CA TYR A 64 4.58 -4.21 16.20
C TYR A 64 4.07 -3.42 14.98
N PHE A 65 2.82 -3.62 14.58
CA PHE A 65 2.16 -2.88 13.50
C PHE A 65 2.22 -1.37 13.75
N LEU A 66 1.91 -0.91 14.96
CA LEU A 66 1.92 0.51 15.30
C LEU A 66 3.30 1.16 15.19
N ARG A 67 4.39 0.38 15.21
CA ARG A 67 5.75 0.87 14.96
C ARG A 67 6.06 0.99 13.47
N LEU A 68 5.46 0.15 12.64
CA LEU A 68 5.65 0.17 11.18
C LEU A 68 4.70 1.13 10.48
N LEU A 69 3.51 1.36 11.04
CA LEU A 69 2.45 2.19 10.46
C LEU A 69 2.95 3.54 9.92
N PRO A 70 3.84 4.29 10.61
CA PRO A 70 4.35 5.56 10.11
C PRO A 70 5.13 5.45 8.80
N ASN A 71 5.75 4.30 8.52
CA ASN A 71 6.59 4.11 7.33
C ASN A 71 5.79 4.16 6.02
N ILE A 72 4.45 4.05 6.08
CA ILE A 72 3.54 4.31 4.96
C ILE A 72 3.77 5.68 4.32
N LEU A 73 4.18 6.65 5.13
CA LEU A 73 4.38 8.04 4.74
C LEU A 73 5.83 8.37 4.41
N SER A 74 6.75 7.46 4.68
CA SER A 74 8.17 7.67 4.42
C SER A 74 8.45 7.56 2.93
N ILE A 75 9.37 8.39 2.43
CA ILE A 75 9.77 8.41 1.02
C ILE A 75 11.26 8.11 0.96
N ASN A 76 11.61 7.01 0.30
CA ASN A 76 13.00 6.68 0.03
C ASN A 76 13.36 7.12 -1.39
N ARG A 77 14.27 8.08 -1.56
CA ARG A 77 14.62 8.60 -2.90
C ARG A 77 15.73 7.80 -3.59
N ASN A 78 16.21 6.73 -2.98
CA ASN A 78 17.15 5.81 -3.60
C ASN A 78 16.45 5.02 -4.73
N GLU A 79 17.14 4.86 -5.85
CA GLU A 79 16.64 4.14 -7.02
C GLU A 79 16.24 2.70 -6.68
N SER A 80 16.94 2.05 -5.75
CA SER A 80 16.64 0.68 -5.31
C SER A 80 15.27 0.55 -4.61
N PHE A 81 14.70 1.64 -4.12
CA PHE A 81 13.39 1.67 -3.46
C PHE A 81 12.27 2.22 -4.35
N TYR A 82 12.57 2.64 -5.58
CA TYR A 82 11.58 3.16 -6.51
C TYR A 82 10.37 2.22 -6.65
N SER A 83 10.61 0.91 -6.80
CA SER A 83 9.55 -0.08 -6.93
C SER A 83 8.67 -0.18 -5.69
N LYS A 84 9.24 -0.07 -4.49
CA LYS A 84 8.47 -0.08 -3.23
C LYS A 84 7.61 1.17 -3.08
N ASN A 85 8.16 2.35 -3.39
CA ASN A 85 7.41 3.60 -3.38
C ASN A 85 6.26 3.56 -4.39
N LEU A 86 6.51 3.03 -5.59
CA LEU A 86 5.50 2.85 -6.63
C LEU A 86 4.37 1.95 -6.13
N VAL A 87 4.70 0.79 -5.58
CA VAL A 87 3.71 -0.18 -5.09
C VAL A 87 2.89 0.40 -3.94
N SER A 88 3.55 1.03 -2.96
CA SER A 88 2.87 1.68 -1.83
C SER A 88 1.93 2.80 -2.30
N THR A 89 2.41 3.67 -3.20
CA THR A 89 1.60 4.77 -3.75
C THR A 89 0.41 4.24 -4.54
N TYR A 90 0.64 3.21 -5.37
CA TYR A 90 -0.43 2.55 -6.11
C TYR A 90 -1.49 2.00 -5.14
N ILE A 91 -1.11 1.21 -4.14
CA ILE A 91 -2.07 0.62 -3.21
C ILE A 91 -2.86 1.70 -2.46
N ILE A 92 -2.20 2.75 -1.97
CA ILE A 92 -2.87 3.88 -1.32
C ILE A 92 -3.88 4.54 -2.27
N SER A 93 -3.52 4.72 -3.55
CA SER A 93 -4.45 5.16 -4.61
C SER A 93 -5.70 4.30 -4.70
N GLN A 94 -5.50 2.99 -4.77
CA GLN A 94 -6.58 2.03 -4.96
C GLN A 94 -7.49 1.93 -3.72
N LEU A 95 -6.93 2.04 -2.51
CA LEU A 95 -7.70 2.03 -1.26
C LEU A 95 -8.61 3.27 -1.14
N LYS A 96 -8.17 4.40 -1.69
CA LYS A 96 -8.91 5.67 -1.68
C LYS A 96 -9.95 5.80 -2.80
N ALA A 97 -9.91 4.93 -3.79
CA ALA A 97 -10.84 4.95 -4.90
C ALA A 97 -12.22 4.39 -4.47
N THR A 98 -13.28 4.97 -5.02
CA THR A 98 -14.63 4.44 -4.86
C THR A 98 -14.77 3.16 -5.70
N LEU A 99 -15.08 2.03 -5.06
CA LEU A 99 -15.23 0.73 -5.74
C LEU A 99 -16.68 0.21 -5.72
N SER A 100 -17.64 1.09 -5.46
CA SER A 100 -19.06 0.75 -5.31
C SER A 100 -19.65 0.00 -6.50
N PHE A 101 -19.11 0.22 -7.71
CA PHE A 101 -19.52 -0.50 -8.93
C PHE A 101 -19.25 -2.02 -8.87
N LEU A 102 -18.41 -2.49 -7.95
CA LEU A 102 -18.15 -3.92 -7.70
C LEU A 102 -19.18 -4.55 -6.75
N GLY A 103 -19.90 -3.72 -5.99
CA GLY A 103 -20.73 -4.14 -4.85
C GLY A 103 -19.93 -4.22 -3.54
N GLU A 104 -20.60 -3.94 -2.43
CA GLU A 104 -20.01 -3.77 -1.10
C GLU A 104 -19.13 -4.95 -0.64
N GLU A 105 -19.61 -6.19 -0.79
CA GLU A 105 -18.86 -7.38 -0.39
C GLU A 105 -17.55 -7.52 -1.17
N LYS A 106 -17.60 -7.30 -2.49
CA LYS A 106 -16.41 -7.37 -3.33
C LYS A 106 -15.44 -6.24 -3.00
N GLU A 107 -15.93 -5.01 -2.85
CA GLU A 107 -15.12 -3.87 -2.44
C GLU A 107 -14.37 -4.14 -1.13
N ASN A 108 -15.07 -4.69 -0.12
CA ASN A 108 -14.46 -5.07 1.16
C ASN A 108 -13.35 -6.12 0.97
N ILE A 109 -13.56 -7.14 0.12
CA ILE A 109 -12.54 -8.15 -0.21
C ILE A 109 -11.32 -7.50 -0.90
N TYR A 110 -11.55 -6.65 -1.90
CA TYR A 110 -10.48 -5.97 -2.64
C TYR A 110 -9.65 -5.06 -1.72
N LYS A 111 -10.30 -4.21 -0.92
CA LYS A 111 -9.60 -3.33 0.04
C LYS A 111 -8.87 -4.13 1.12
N THR A 112 -9.45 -5.24 1.58
CA THR A 112 -8.81 -6.16 2.54
C THR A 112 -7.52 -6.74 1.98
N GLU A 113 -7.52 -7.19 0.73
CA GLU A 113 -6.33 -7.78 0.14
C GLU A 113 -5.22 -6.76 -0.10
N LEU A 114 -5.59 -5.58 -0.62
CA LEU A 114 -4.66 -4.48 -0.84
C LEU A 114 -3.99 -4.01 0.46
N ILE A 115 -4.75 -3.88 1.55
CA ILE A 115 -4.18 -3.44 2.83
C ILE A 115 -3.26 -4.49 3.45
N ASN A 116 -3.59 -5.79 3.33
CA ASN A 116 -2.69 -6.86 3.78
C ASN A 116 -1.42 -6.92 2.93
N TYR A 117 -1.52 -6.70 1.61
CA TYR A 117 -0.35 -6.62 0.74
C TYR A 117 0.54 -5.44 1.13
N LEU A 118 -0.04 -4.25 1.35
CA LEU A 118 0.71 -3.05 1.76
C LEU A 118 1.53 -3.32 3.02
N PHE A 119 0.90 -3.89 4.05
CA PHE A 119 1.59 -4.15 5.31
C PHE A 119 2.58 -5.31 5.21
N TYR A 120 2.32 -6.32 4.37
CA TYR A 120 3.32 -7.34 4.03
C TYR A 120 4.57 -6.72 3.39
N ASP A 121 4.40 -5.85 2.39
CA ASP A 121 5.52 -5.18 1.71
C ASP A 121 6.34 -4.28 2.65
N MET A 122 5.69 -3.77 3.70
CA MET A 122 6.30 -3.01 4.81
C MET A 122 6.96 -3.87 5.89
N GLY A 123 6.89 -5.20 5.78
CA GLY A 123 7.52 -6.14 6.71
C GLY A 123 6.71 -6.44 7.97
N PHE A 124 5.40 -6.19 7.97
CA PHE A 124 4.55 -6.41 9.15
C PHE A 124 4.41 -7.89 9.53
N ALA A 125 4.10 -8.74 8.56
CA ALA A 125 3.96 -10.17 8.71
C ALA A 125 3.84 -10.81 7.31
N ASP A 126 3.75 -12.14 7.25
CA ASP A 126 3.44 -12.86 6.01
C ASP A 126 2.02 -12.51 5.51
N PHE A 127 1.91 -12.29 4.21
CA PHE A 127 0.70 -11.92 3.48
C PHE A 127 -0.47 -12.88 3.75
N TYR A 128 -0.21 -14.18 3.92
CA TYR A 128 -1.26 -15.21 4.00
C TYR A 128 -2.01 -15.27 5.33
N TYR A 129 -1.53 -14.59 6.38
CA TYR A 129 -2.21 -14.60 7.69
C TYR A 129 -3.46 -13.70 7.74
N HIS A 130 -3.65 -12.80 6.77
CA HIS A 130 -4.81 -11.91 6.66
C HIS A 130 -5.20 -11.23 7.99
N TYR A 131 -4.22 -10.62 8.68
CA TYR A 131 -4.45 -9.99 9.99
C TYR A 131 -5.45 -8.84 9.93
N PHE A 132 -5.58 -8.19 8.79
CA PHE A 132 -6.46 -7.05 8.61
C PHE A 132 -7.68 -7.41 7.78
N ILE A 133 -8.80 -6.75 8.09
CA ILE A 133 -10.05 -6.85 7.34
C ILE A 133 -10.57 -5.44 7.15
N VAL A 134 -10.92 -5.08 5.92
CA VAL A 134 -11.66 -3.85 5.62
C VAL A 134 -13.13 -4.20 5.50
N LYS A 135 -13.97 -3.49 6.27
CA LYS A 135 -15.42 -3.60 6.21
C LYS A 135 -16.03 -2.22 6.43
N ASP A 136 -16.96 -1.84 5.55
CA ASP A 136 -17.69 -0.56 5.62
C ASP A 136 -16.74 0.64 5.73
N ASN A 137 -15.67 0.59 4.93
CA ASN A 137 -14.58 1.55 4.92
C ASN A 137 -13.87 1.75 6.29
N GLN A 138 -13.92 0.74 7.15
CA GLN A 138 -13.22 0.69 8.44
C GLN A 138 -12.22 -0.46 8.47
N LEU A 139 -11.10 -0.25 9.16
CA LEU A 139 -10.08 -1.27 9.35
C LEU A 139 -10.30 -2.05 10.65
N TYR A 140 -10.29 -3.37 10.54
CA TYR A 140 -10.34 -4.31 11.64
C TYR A 140 -9.05 -5.14 11.69
N PHE A 141 -8.65 -5.53 12.89
CA PHE A 141 -7.52 -6.41 13.15
C PHE A 141 -8.01 -7.70 13.82
N ARG A 142 -7.58 -8.85 13.28
CA ARG A 142 -7.81 -10.18 13.85
C ARG A 142 -6.84 -10.42 15.00
N TYR A 143 -7.28 -10.13 16.22
CA TYR A 143 -6.45 -10.33 17.41
C TYR A 143 -6.50 -11.77 17.93
N SER A 144 -7.51 -12.57 17.57
CA SER A 144 -7.49 -14.05 17.66
C SER A 144 -8.38 -14.67 16.59
N ASP A 145 -8.33 -15.99 16.43
CA ASP A 145 -9.03 -16.75 15.37
C ASP A 145 -10.48 -16.31 15.17
N ASP A 146 -11.23 -16.12 16.25
CA ASP A 146 -12.65 -15.74 16.20
C ASP A 146 -12.93 -14.28 16.56
N LYS A 147 -11.89 -13.46 16.81
CA LYS A 147 -12.08 -12.10 17.32
C LYS A 147 -11.38 -11.05 16.48
N ILE A 148 -12.20 -10.14 15.97
CA ILE A 148 -11.78 -8.94 15.26
C ILE A 148 -12.11 -7.71 16.08
N MET A 149 -11.26 -6.69 16.02
CA MET A 149 -11.50 -5.40 16.65
C MET A 149 -11.14 -4.28 15.69
N ARG A 150 -11.94 -3.20 15.70
CA ARG A 150 -11.65 -2.01 14.90
C ARG A 150 -10.32 -1.39 15.34
N VAL A 151 -9.47 -1.03 14.39
CA VAL A 151 -8.07 -0.64 14.64
C VAL A 151 -7.96 0.63 15.49
N ASP A 152 -8.84 1.60 15.30
CA ASP A 152 -8.91 2.82 16.14
C ASP A 152 -9.20 2.50 17.61
N LEU A 153 -10.09 1.53 17.88
CA LEU A 153 -10.38 1.06 19.24
C LEU A 153 -9.16 0.36 19.83
N LEU A 154 -8.49 -0.47 19.04
CA LEU A 154 -7.30 -1.19 19.47
C LEU A 154 -6.10 -0.25 19.70
N ILE A 155 -5.97 0.83 18.93
CA ILE A 155 -5.04 1.94 19.18
C ILE A 155 -5.34 2.57 20.55
N ASN A 156 -6.60 2.92 20.84
CA ASN A 156 -6.95 3.48 22.14
C ASN A 156 -6.59 2.54 23.29
N LEU A 157 -6.95 1.26 23.20
CA LEU A 157 -6.60 0.26 24.22
C LEU A 157 -5.08 0.13 24.42
N THR A 158 -4.32 0.17 23.33
CA THR A 158 -2.85 0.11 23.40
C THR A 158 -2.27 1.33 24.12
N HIS A 159 -2.78 2.52 23.82
CA HIS A 159 -2.32 3.74 24.50
C HIS A 159 -2.77 3.79 25.97
N ASP A 160 -3.97 3.32 26.29
CA ASP A 160 -4.46 3.20 27.66
C ASP A 160 -3.56 2.28 28.50
N LEU A 161 -3.08 1.19 27.91
CA LEU A 161 -2.07 0.31 28.52
C LEU A 161 -0.74 1.05 28.72
N VAL A 162 -0.22 1.69 27.67
CA VAL A 162 1.06 2.42 27.71
C VAL A 162 1.05 3.54 28.76
N TYR A 163 -0.08 4.24 28.95
CA TYR A 163 -0.21 5.30 29.94
C TYR A 163 0.02 4.84 31.38
N GLN A 164 -0.24 3.57 31.69
CA GLN A 164 -0.02 2.98 33.02
C GLN A 164 1.48 2.84 33.35
N TYR A 165 2.34 2.74 32.34
CA TYR A 165 3.78 2.50 32.48
C TYR A 165 4.64 3.76 32.25
N ARG A 166 4.03 4.95 32.37
CA ARG A 166 4.73 6.24 32.20
C ARG A 166 4.32 7.28 33.24
N LYS A 167 5.21 8.28 33.45
CA LYS A 167 4.91 9.49 34.23
C LYS A 167 3.87 10.36 33.50
N LYS A 168 2.90 10.94 34.24
CA LYS A 168 1.80 11.78 33.69
C LYS A 168 2.25 12.91 32.75
N ASN A 169 3.46 13.44 32.92
CA ASN A 169 3.98 14.53 32.09
C ASN A 169 4.26 14.13 30.64
N SER A 170 4.40 12.83 30.32
CA SER A 170 4.54 12.35 28.94
C SER A 170 3.22 11.99 28.26
N HIS A 171 2.08 12.09 28.98
CA HIS A 171 0.78 11.73 28.43
C HIS A 171 0.38 12.62 27.25
N LYS A 172 0.80 13.89 27.25
CA LYS A 172 0.57 14.81 26.14
C LYS A 172 1.29 14.37 24.87
N ASP A 173 2.57 13.98 24.99
CA ASP A 173 3.36 13.51 23.85
C ASP A 173 2.78 12.23 23.26
N LEU A 174 2.46 11.25 24.11
CA LEU A 174 1.80 10.00 23.71
C LEU A 174 0.44 10.23 23.05
N ASN A 175 -0.34 11.21 23.53
CA ASN A 175 -1.61 11.55 22.88
C ASN A 175 -1.42 12.15 21.48
N ILE A 176 -0.32 12.89 21.24
CA ILE A 176 0.05 13.33 19.89
C ILE A 176 0.32 12.10 19.01
N ILE A 177 1.15 11.15 19.48
CA ILE A 177 1.44 9.90 18.74
C ILE A 177 0.16 9.14 18.40
N LYS A 178 -0.72 8.97 19.40
CA LYS A 178 -2.01 8.28 19.25
C LYS A 178 -2.84 8.90 18.13
N ASN A 179 -2.97 10.22 18.15
CA ASN A 179 -3.73 10.94 17.14
C ASN A 179 -3.10 10.77 15.75
N GLN A 180 -1.77 10.82 15.63
CA GLN A 180 -1.11 10.60 14.34
C GLN A 180 -1.32 9.18 13.81
N GLN A 181 -1.25 8.16 14.67
CA GLN A 181 -1.56 6.79 14.26
C GLN A 181 -3.01 6.66 13.77
N MET A 182 -3.96 7.31 14.44
CA MET A 182 -5.37 7.34 14.00
C MET A 182 -5.55 8.05 12.66
N GLU A 183 -4.92 9.20 12.47
CA GLU A 183 -5.00 9.95 11.22
C GLU A 183 -4.35 9.19 10.05
N ILE A 184 -3.29 8.41 10.27
CA ILE A 184 -2.73 7.53 9.22
C ILE A 184 -3.75 6.47 8.80
N ILE A 185 -4.42 5.81 9.76
CA ILE A 185 -5.45 4.80 9.46
C ILE A 185 -6.61 5.43 8.71
N LYS A 186 -7.06 6.61 9.16
CA LYS A 186 -8.11 7.36 8.48
C LYS A 186 -7.68 7.71 7.06
N PHE A 187 -6.48 8.25 6.88
CA PHE A 187 -5.93 8.59 5.58
C PHE A 187 -5.96 7.41 4.61
N LEU A 188 -5.59 6.20 5.04
CA LEU A 188 -5.58 5.03 4.15
C LEU A 188 -6.96 4.66 3.59
N LEU A 189 -8.02 4.90 4.34
CA LEU A 189 -9.38 4.46 3.99
C LEU A 189 -10.29 5.61 3.57
N GLU A 190 -9.94 6.86 3.87
CA GLU A 190 -10.71 8.02 3.44
C GLU A 190 -10.77 8.09 1.92
N GLU A 191 -11.99 8.01 1.39
CA GLU A 191 -12.27 8.16 -0.03
C GLU A 191 -11.83 9.53 -0.49
N ASP A 192 -10.87 9.55 -1.41
CA ASP A 192 -10.38 10.78 -2.01
C ASP A 192 -9.72 10.44 -3.34
N GLU A 193 -10.49 10.59 -4.42
CA GLU A 193 -10.03 10.36 -5.79
C GLU A 193 -9.05 11.44 -6.28
N SER A 194 -8.88 12.54 -5.52
CA SER A 194 -8.02 13.66 -5.89
C SER A 194 -6.59 13.56 -5.38
N VAL A 195 -6.27 12.57 -4.53
CA VAL A 195 -5.03 12.57 -3.73
C VAL A 195 -3.74 12.52 -4.55
N ILE A 196 -3.76 12.00 -5.78
CA ILE A 196 -2.48 11.52 -6.35
C ILE A 196 -1.98 12.32 -7.55
N PHE A 197 -2.82 12.98 -8.35
CA PHE A 197 -2.28 13.69 -9.52
C PHE A 197 -3.07 14.95 -9.89
N THR A 198 -2.54 16.12 -9.51
CA THR A 198 -2.98 17.44 -10.03
C THR A 198 -2.42 17.72 -11.42
N LEU A 199 -2.42 16.71 -12.29
CA LEU A 199 -1.77 16.77 -13.60
C LEU A 199 -2.83 16.72 -14.68
N GLU A 200 -2.67 17.54 -15.71
CA GLU A 200 -3.49 17.48 -16.92
C GLU A 200 -2.95 16.38 -17.85
N ASP A 201 -3.07 15.12 -17.43
CA ASP A 201 -2.80 13.98 -18.31
C ASP A 201 -4.05 13.10 -18.42
N HIS A 202 -4.54 12.99 -19.65
CA HIS A 202 -5.63 12.11 -20.06
C HIS A 202 -5.39 10.62 -19.72
N CYS A 203 -4.16 10.20 -19.41
CA CYS A 203 -3.87 8.85 -18.94
C CYS A 203 -4.27 8.63 -17.47
N LEU A 204 -4.33 9.69 -16.65
CA LEU A 204 -4.61 9.61 -15.22
C LEU A 204 -6.01 9.07 -14.91
N LEU A 205 -6.97 9.33 -15.81
CA LEU A 205 -8.31 8.79 -15.67
C LEU A 205 -8.34 7.26 -15.69
N TYR A 206 -7.31 6.59 -16.23
CA TYR A 206 -7.17 5.13 -16.21
C TYR A 206 -6.46 4.59 -14.97
N LEU A 207 -6.08 5.45 -14.03
CA LEU A 207 -5.67 5.04 -12.68
C LEU A 207 -6.89 4.72 -11.82
N SER A 208 -8.04 5.36 -12.11
CA SER A 208 -9.32 5.00 -11.51
C SER A 208 -9.67 3.55 -11.87
N PRO A 209 -9.90 2.67 -10.87
CA PRO A 209 -10.31 1.29 -11.08
C PRO A 209 -11.57 1.17 -11.92
N GLU A 210 -12.58 1.98 -11.61
CA GLU A 210 -13.86 1.97 -12.30
C GLU A 210 -13.68 2.29 -13.76
N LYS A 211 -12.95 3.37 -14.05
CA LYS A 211 -12.75 3.81 -15.43
C LYS A 211 -11.92 2.81 -16.22
N PHE A 212 -10.87 2.24 -15.62
CA PHE A 212 -10.05 1.22 -16.22
C PHE A 212 -10.86 -0.04 -16.55
N ILE A 213 -11.56 -0.61 -15.57
CA ILE A 213 -12.34 -1.85 -15.71
C ILE A 213 -13.48 -1.67 -16.71
N LYS A 214 -14.28 -0.60 -16.58
CA LYS A 214 -15.38 -0.33 -17.53
C LYS A 214 -14.87 -0.15 -18.95
N THR A 215 -13.73 0.52 -19.12
CA THR A 215 -13.14 0.69 -20.46
C THR A 215 -12.65 -0.66 -21.00
N TYR A 216 -11.99 -1.48 -20.19
CA TYR A 216 -11.52 -2.80 -20.61
C TYR A 216 -12.67 -3.69 -21.08
N GLN A 217 -13.81 -3.67 -20.37
CA GLN A 217 -15.00 -4.45 -20.69
C GLN A 217 -15.72 -3.97 -21.96
N CYS A 218 -15.77 -2.66 -22.20
CA CYS A 218 -16.49 -2.08 -23.34
C CYS A 218 -15.62 -1.94 -24.61
N ASP A 219 -14.33 -1.64 -24.45
CA ASP A 219 -13.38 -1.35 -25.52
C ASP A 219 -11.97 -1.79 -25.09
N THR A 220 -11.76 -3.10 -25.14
CA THR A 220 -10.49 -3.74 -24.76
C THR A 220 -9.30 -3.19 -25.55
N ASP A 221 -9.48 -2.93 -26.85
CA ASP A 221 -8.45 -2.38 -27.73
C ASP A 221 -7.95 -1.01 -27.25
N LYS A 222 -8.82 -0.20 -26.64
CA LYS A 222 -8.42 1.09 -26.05
C LYS A 222 -7.47 0.93 -24.88
N ILE A 223 -7.70 -0.04 -23.99
CA ILE A 223 -6.78 -0.36 -22.91
C ILE A 223 -5.48 -0.95 -23.46
N PHE A 224 -5.55 -1.80 -24.48
CA PHE A 224 -4.33 -2.35 -25.09
C PHE A 224 -3.47 -1.27 -25.78
N LYS A 225 -4.09 -0.29 -26.47
CA LYS A 225 -3.36 0.88 -27.00
C LYS A 225 -2.69 1.68 -25.89
N LEU A 226 -3.38 1.89 -24.77
CA LEU A 226 -2.84 2.58 -23.60
C LEU A 226 -1.63 1.82 -23.03
N LEU A 227 -1.74 0.50 -22.84
CA LEU A 227 -0.63 -0.34 -22.38
C LEU A 227 0.56 -0.27 -23.34
N VAL A 228 0.34 -0.35 -24.65
CA VAL A 228 1.40 -0.17 -25.65
C VAL A 228 2.08 1.20 -25.53
N SER A 229 1.32 2.27 -25.31
CA SER A 229 1.91 3.61 -25.13
C SER A 229 2.76 3.76 -23.86
N CYS A 230 2.55 2.89 -22.86
CA CYS A 230 3.37 2.85 -21.64
C CYS A 230 4.82 2.41 -21.91
N LEU A 231 5.13 1.87 -23.10
CA LEU A 231 6.48 1.47 -23.51
C LEU A 231 7.28 2.58 -24.21
N SER A 232 6.73 3.78 -24.34
CA SER A 232 7.42 4.88 -25.02
C SER A 232 8.74 5.21 -24.31
N LYS A 233 9.84 5.33 -25.08
CA LYS A 233 11.19 5.55 -24.54
C LYS A 233 11.44 6.99 -24.09
N ASP A 234 10.65 7.94 -24.58
CA ASP A 234 10.83 9.38 -24.35
C ASP A 234 9.89 9.92 -23.26
N GLN A 235 9.54 9.09 -22.27
CA GLN A 235 8.66 9.47 -21.18
C GLN A 235 9.39 10.31 -20.12
N SER A 236 8.71 11.33 -19.60
CA SER A 236 9.12 11.96 -18.34
C SER A 236 9.06 10.94 -17.19
N ALA A 237 9.82 11.17 -16.12
CA ALA A 237 9.79 10.30 -14.93
C ALA A 237 8.37 10.13 -14.35
N LEU A 238 7.56 11.18 -14.44
CA LEU A 238 6.16 11.19 -14.02
C LEU A 238 5.27 10.35 -14.92
N ASN A 239 5.43 10.45 -16.24
CA ASN A 239 4.67 9.63 -17.19
C ASN A 239 5.05 8.15 -17.06
N LEU A 240 6.31 7.84 -16.76
CA LEU A 240 6.75 6.47 -16.46
C LEU A 240 6.08 5.94 -15.19
N PHE A 241 5.98 6.77 -14.15
CA PHE A 241 5.31 6.41 -12.90
C PHE A 241 3.82 6.09 -13.12
N VAL A 242 3.11 6.96 -13.85
CA VAL A 242 1.70 6.75 -14.23
C VAL A 242 1.55 5.50 -15.12
N SER A 243 2.44 5.32 -16.10
CA SER A 243 2.45 4.15 -16.98
C SER A 243 2.58 2.84 -16.20
N LYS A 244 3.49 2.78 -15.22
CA LYS A 244 3.64 1.60 -14.36
C LYS A 244 2.39 1.32 -13.53
N MET A 245 1.72 2.35 -12.99
CA MET A 245 0.45 2.15 -12.28
C MET A 245 -0.68 1.66 -13.19
N ILE A 246 -0.74 2.10 -14.44
CA ILE A 246 -1.71 1.56 -15.42
C ILE A 246 -1.44 0.08 -15.68
N ILE A 247 -0.17 -0.32 -15.80
CA ILE A 247 0.20 -1.74 -15.92
C ILE A 247 -0.19 -2.50 -14.65
N MET A 248 -0.01 -1.93 -13.46
CA MET A 248 -0.47 -2.53 -12.20
C MET A 248 -2.00 -2.72 -12.16
N ASN A 249 -2.79 -1.79 -12.72
CA ASN A 249 -4.24 -2.00 -12.91
C ASN A 249 -4.53 -3.20 -13.81
N TYR A 250 -3.79 -3.38 -14.90
CA TYR A 250 -3.93 -4.56 -15.75
C TYR A 250 -3.56 -5.85 -15.01
N ASN A 251 -2.44 -5.85 -14.28
CA ASN A 251 -2.02 -6.97 -13.44
C ASN A 251 -3.10 -7.37 -12.44
N TYR A 252 -3.60 -6.40 -11.67
CA TYR A 252 -4.50 -6.68 -10.54
C TYR A 252 -5.93 -6.98 -10.97
N TYR A 253 -6.50 -6.18 -11.87
CA TYR A 253 -7.92 -6.29 -12.21
C TYR A 253 -8.19 -7.29 -13.34
N ILE A 254 -7.21 -7.54 -14.22
CA ILE A 254 -7.42 -8.41 -15.39
C ILE A 254 -6.66 -9.74 -15.24
N LEU A 255 -5.35 -9.70 -14.98
CA LEU A 255 -4.51 -10.89 -15.07
C LEU A 255 -4.53 -11.77 -13.82
N LYS A 256 -4.54 -11.17 -12.62
CA LYS A 256 -4.27 -11.86 -11.35
C LYS A 256 -5.11 -13.13 -11.13
N ASN A 257 -6.40 -13.06 -11.45
CA ASN A 257 -7.33 -14.19 -11.32
C ASN A 257 -7.60 -14.89 -12.66
N ASN A 258 -7.08 -14.37 -13.77
CA ASN A 258 -7.27 -14.92 -15.10
C ASN A 258 -6.04 -14.63 -16.01
N PRO A 259 -4.91 -15.31 -15.79
CA PRO A 259 -3.67 -15.03 -16.52
C PRO A 259 -3.79 -15.19 -18.04
N ASP A 260 -4.70 -16.05 -18.51
CA ASP A 260 -5.01 -16.31 -19.93
C ASP A 260 -5.40 -15.04 -20.70
N GLU A 261 -5.90 -13.99 -20.03
CA GLU A 261 -6.22 -12.70 -20.64
C GLU A 261 -5.00 -12.05 -21.32
N ILE A 262 -3.78 -12.44 -20.95
CA ILE A 262 -2.55 -12.03 -21.62
C ILE A 262 -2.53 -12.42 -23.10
N LEU A 263 -3.23 -13.50 -23.49
CA LEU A 263 -3.30 -13.98 -24.86
C LEU A 263 -4.10 -13.02 -25.77
N LYS A 264 -5.07 -12.29 -25.20
CA LYS A 264 -5.78 -11.23 -25.94
C LYS A 264 -4.85 -10.07 -26.24
N LEU A 265 -3.99 -9.68 -25.29
CA LEU A 265 -2.96 -8.66 -25.50
C LEU A 265 -1.93 -9.12 -26.54
N LYS A 266 -1.50 -10.38 -26.50
CA LYS A 266 -0.64 -10.98 -27.53
C LYS A 266 -1.28 -10.91 -28.91
N ALA A 267 -2.55 -11.28 -29.04
CA ALA A 267 -3.28 -11.22 -30.29
C ALA A 267 -3.39 -9.77 -30.81
N PHE A 268 -3.61 -8.81 -29.91
CA PHE A 268 -3.66 -7.38 -30.23
C PHE A 268 -2.34 -6.83 -30.79
N CYS A 269 -1.19 -7.20 -30.19
CA CYS A 269 0.14 -6.81 -30.69
C CYS A 269 0.49 -7.44 -32.06
N LYS A 270 -0.31 -8.39 -32.56
CA LYS A 270 -0.12 -9.05 -33.86
C LYS A 270 1.31 -9.60 -34.04
N ARG A 271 1.95 -9.29 -35.18
CA ARG A 271 3.30 -9.72 -35.57
C ARG A 271 4.43 -8.97 -34.84
N ASP A 272 4.11 -7.93 -34.06
CA ASP A 272 5.13 -7.22 -33.28
C ASP A 272 5.43 -7.98 -31.98
N ASN A 273 6.15 -9.08 -32.15
CA ASN A 273 6.61 -9.92 -31.05
C ASN A 273 7.53 -9.16 -30.08
N LEU A 274 8.23 -8.12 -30.56
CA LEU A 274 9.09 -7.31 -29.69
C LEU A 274 8.24 -6.45 -28.76
N GLN A 275 7.21 -5.79 -29.27
CA GLN A 275 6.29 -5.00 -28.45
C GLN A 275 5.59 -5.86 -27.41
N PHE A 276 5.06 -7.02 -27.80
CA PHE A 276 4.45 -7.96 -26.84
C PHE A 276 5.45 -8.42 -25.78
N PHE A 277 6.67 -8.78 -26.19
CA PHE A 277 7.73 -9.17 -25.26
C PHE A 277 8.03 -8.08 -24.22
N LEU A 278 8.17 -6.83 -24.66
CA LEU A 278 8.44 -5.70 -23.78
C LEU A 278 7.29 -5.44 -22.80
N LEU A 279 6.03 -5.57 -23.25
CA LEU A 279 4.87 -5.47 -22.35
C LEU A 279 4.86 -6.60 -21.32
N LEU A 280 5.05 -7.84 -21.75
CA LEU A 280 5.09 -9.00 -20.87
C LEU A 280 6.21 -8.87 -19.82
N LYS A 281 7.38 -8.39 -20.26
CA LYS A 281 8.48 -8.08 -19.36
C LYS A 281 8.09 -7.02 -18.33
N SER A 282 7.52 -5.88 -18.75
CA SER A 282 7.07 -4.84 -17.81
C SER A 282 5.99 -5.32 -16.83
N ILE A 283 5.09 -6.22 -17.27
CA ILE A 283 4.07 -6.85 -16.41
C ILE A 283 4.72 -7.68 -15.30
N ILE A 284 5.72 -8.50 -15.64
CA ILE A 284 6.40 -9.42 -14.72
C ILE A 284 7.40 -8.68 -13.80
N ASP A 285 8.19 -7.76 -14.34
CA ASP A 285 9.23 -7.01 -13.60
C ASP A 285 8.64 -6.11 -12.49
N LEU A 286 7.35 -5.79 -12.55
CA LEU A 286 6.66 -5.08 -11.47
C LEU A 286 6.46 -5.95 -10.22
N HIS A 287 6.52 -7.28 -10.34
CA HIS A 287 6.29 -8.24 -9.26
C HIS A 287 5.00 -7.98 -8.45
N PHE A 288 4.00 -7.38 -9.08
CA PHE A 288 2.75 -6.97 -8.42
C PHE A 288 1.63 -7.94 -8.76
N PHE A 289 1.32 -8.83 -7.82
CA PHE A 289 0.31 -9.92 -7.92
C PHE A 289 0.45 -10.90 -9.09
N ILE A 290 1.42 -10.68 -9.98
CA ILE A 290 1.72 -11.49 -11.14
C ILE A 290 3.17 -11.93 -11.05
N ARG A 291 3.40 -13.21 -11.33
CA ARG A 291 4.70 -13.86 -11.44
C ARG A 291 4.83 -14.51 -12.80
N LYS A 292 6.07 -14.79 -13.18
CA LYS A 292 6.38 -15.49 -14.43
C LYS A 292 5.69 -16.86 -14.51
N GLU A 293 5.52 -17.51 -13.37
CA GLU A 293 4.89 -18.82 -13.24
C GLU A 293 3.40 -18.82 -13.61
N ASP A 294 2.71 -17.68 -13.43
CA ASP A 294 1.27 -17.56 -13.69
C ASP A 294 0.94 -17.70 -15.18
N PHE A 295 1.94 -17.58 -16.06
CA PHE A 295 1.81 -17.71 -17.51
C PHE A 295 2.35 -19.03 -18.06
N LYS A 296 2.72 -19.98 -17.19
CA LYS A 296 3.09 -21.33 -17.63
C LYS A 296 1.91 -21.97 -18.38
N GLU A 297 2.23 -22.81 -19.35
CA GLU A 297 1.24 -23.55 -20.16
C GLU A 297 0.41 -22.70 -21.14
N LEU A 298 0.63 -21.38 -21.20
CA LEU A 298 -0.02 -20.47 -22.17
C LEU A 298 0.70 -20.38 -23.52
N HIS A 299 1.62 -21.30 -23.81
CA HIS A 299 2.45 -21.29 -25.03
C HIS A 299 3.23 -19.97 -25.22
N LEU A 300 3.75 -19.43 -24.12
CA LEU A 300 4.55 -18.21 -24.05
C LEU A 300 6.02 -18.47 -23.71
N GLU A 301 6.47 -19.73 -23.75
CA GLU A 301 7.76 -20.19 -23.22
C GLU A 301 8.94 -19.43 -23.85
N TYR A 302 8.87 -19.15 -25.16
CA TYR A 302 9.90 -18.36 -25.86
C TYR A 302 10.06 -16.93 -25.31
N PHE A 303 8.96 -16.30 -24.89
CA PHE A 303 9.01 -14.96 -24.31
C PHE A 303 9.45 -15.04 -22.84
N LEU A 304 8.83 -15.95 -22.09
CA LEU A 304 9.13 -16.15 -20.66
C LEU A 304 10.60 -16.55 -20.45
N SER A 305 11.20 -17.37 -21.33
CA SER A 305 12.61 -17.77 -21.21
C SER A 305 13.60 -16.61 -21.33
N LYS A 306 13.17 -15.45 -21.83
CA LYS A 306 13.99 -14.24 -22.01
C LYS A 306 13.80 -13.21 -20.91
N ILE A 307 12.90 -13.46 -19.96
CA ILE A 307 12.65 -12.63 -18.79
C ILE A 307 13.39 -13.30 -17.63
N ASN A 308 14.32 -12.58 -17.02
CA ASN A 308 15.20 -13.11 -15.97
C ASN A 308 14.52 -13.09 -14.61
#